data_AF-A0A962D371-F1
#
_entry.id   AF-A0A962D371-F1
#
_cell.length_a   1.000
_cell.length_b   1.000
_cell.length_c   1.000
_cell.angle_alpha   90.00
_cell.angle_beta   90.00
_cell.angle_gamma   90.00
#
_symmetry.space_group_name_H-M   'P 1'
#
loop_
_entity.id
_entity.type
_entity.pdbx_description
1 polymer ?
#
loop_
_entity_poly.entity_id
_entity_poly.type
_entity_poly.pdbx_seq_one_letter_code
_entity_poly.pdbx_strand_id
1 'polypeptide(L)'
;NARYQRCQLVAKAAREHRVHLVFLPPYSPNLNLIERFWKYLKKNVLAGVHYPTKEAFLEAIGNFIEQVNEGLHEDEIKELMNLKFQALDAA
;
A
#
# COMPACT_ATOMS: atom_id res chain seq x y z
N ASN A 1 -0.33 5.09 -11.27
CA ASN A 1 -0.51 5.85 -12.53
C ASN A 1 -1.61 6.92 -12.45
N ALA A 2 -2.03 7.33 -11.26
CA ALA A 2 -2.98 8.44 -11.17
C ALA A 2 -2.37 9.70 -11.80
N ARG A 3 -3.19 10.53 -12.45
CA ARG A 3 -2.72 11.70 -13.22
C ARG A 3 -1.83 12.63 -12.38
N TYR A 4 -2.16 12.81 -11.11
CA TYR A 4 -1.38 13.67 -10.21
C TYR A 4 0.01 13.13 -9.88
N GLN A 5 0.26 11.81 -9.99
CA GLN A 5 1.59 11.23 -9.78
C GLN A 5 2.58 11.57 -10.91
N ARG A 6 2.07 12.03 -12.06
CA ARG A 6 2.88 12.42 -13.23
C ARG A 6 2.97 13.94 -13.40
N CYS A 7 2.41 14.73 -12.47
CA CYS A 7 2.44 16.17 -12.60
C CYS A 7 3.85 16.73 -12.39
N GLN A 8 4.08 17.94 -12.90
CA GLN A 8 5.40 18.59 -12.82
C GLN A 8 5.86 18.79 -11.38
N LEU A 9 4.93 19.08 -10.45
CA LEU A 9 5.25 19.27 -9.03
C LEU A 9 5.84 17.99 -8.41
N VAL A 10 5.20 16.84 -8.65
CA VAL A 10 5.69 15.54 -8.15
C VAL A 10 7.03 15.19 -8.80
N ALA A 11 7.18 15.38 -10.12
CA ALA A 11 8.44 15.09 -10.80
C ALA A 11 9.60 15.99 -10.33
N LYS A 12 9.32 17.27 -10.04
CA LYS A 12 10.30 18.22 -9.48
C LYS A 12 10.72 17.81 -8.08
N ALA A 13 9.75 17.54 -7.19
CA ALA A 13 10.03 17.10 -5.82
C ALA A 13 10.82 15.79 -5.80
N ALA A 14 10.47 14.81 -6.64
CA ALA A 14 11.21 13.56 -6.75
C ALA A 14 12.68 13.80 -7.15
N ARG A 15 12.93 14.73 -8.08
CA ARG A 15 14.30 15.12 -8.47
C ARG A 15 15.06 15.79 -7.32
N GLU A 16 14.42 16.71 -6.61
CA GLU A 16 15.01 17.42 -5.46
C GLU A 16 15.40 16.44 -4.34
N HIS A 17 14.57 15.44 -4.08
CA HIS A 17 14.80 14.41 -3.06
C HIS A 17 15.54 13.17 -3.57
N ARG A 18 16.04 13.17 -4.82
CA ARG A 18 16.76 12.03 -5.44
C ARG A 18 15.96 10.71 -5.44
N VAL A 19 14.63 10.81 -5.56
CA VAL A 19 13.71 9.68 -5.67
C VAL A 19 13.51 9.31 -7.14
N HIS A 20 13.71 8.04 -7.48
CA HIS A 20 13.40 7.52 -8.81
C HIS A 20 11.93 7.07 -8.90
N LEU A 21 11.16 7.70 -9.79
CA LEU A 21 9.75 7.36 -10.00
C LEU A 21 9.62 6.17 -10.96
N VAL A 22 9.19 5.02 -10.43
CA VAL A 22 8.88 3.83 -11.22
C VAL A 22 7.39 3.79 -11.53
N PHE A 23 7.03 3.83 -12.81
CA PHE A 23 5.65 3.72 -13.25
C PHE A 23 5.35 2.29 -13.72
N LEU A 24 4.33 1.69 -13.13
CA LEU A 24 3.83 0.37 -13.54
C LEU A 24 3.03 0.47 -14.85
N PRO A 25 2.82 -0.63 -15.58
CA PRO A 25 1.85 -0.67 -16.68
C PRO A 25 0.43 -0.31 -16.20
N PRO A 26 -0.45 0.19 -17.10
CA PRO A 26 -1.85 0.43 -16.77
C PRO A 26 -2.54 -0.83 -16.23
N TYR A 27 -3.53 -0.64 -15.35
CA TYR A 27 -4.36 -1.71 -14.80
C TYR A 27 -3.61 -2.91 -14.19
N SER A 28 -2.39 -2.68 -13.69
CA SER A 28 -1.53 -3.72 -13.11
C SER A 28 -1.37 -3.58 -11.58
N PRO A 29 -2.46 -3.61 -10.79
CA PRO A 29 -2.37 -3.48 -9.33
C PRO A 29 -1.63 -4.66 -8.68
N ASN A 30 -1.60 -5.83 -9.34
CA ASN A 30 -0.84 -7.00 -8.89
C ASN A 30 0.67 -6.74 -8.78
N LEU A 31 1.21 -5.81 -9.59
CA LEU A 31 2.61 -5.40 -9.57
C LEU A 31 2.91 -4.34 -8.48
N ASN A 32 1.89 -3.81 -7.81
CA ASN A 32 2.04 -2.79 -6.78
C ASN A 32 2.02 -3.42 -5.38
N LEU A 33 3.18 -3.60 -4.75
CA LEU A 33 3.31 -4.28 -3.44
C LEU A 33 2.41 -3.71 -2.36
N ILE A 34 2.23 -2.39 -2.31
CA ILE A 34 1.42 -1.74 -1.27
C ILE A 34 -0.05 -2.19 -1.32
N GLU A 35 -0.56 -2.62 -2.47
CA GLU A 35 -1.93 -3.15 -2.58
C GLU A 35 -2.12 -4.45 -1.77
N ARG A 36 -1.06 -5.25 -1.64
CA ARG A 36 -1.08 -6.47 -0.80
C ARG A 36 -1.22 -6.10 0.67
N PHE A 37 -0.46 -5.12 1.13
CA PHE A 37 -0.57 -4.58 2.47
C PHE A 37 -1.96 -3.99 2.72
N TRP A 38 -2.51 -3.21 1.78
CA TRP A 38 -3.86 -2.65 1.92
C TRP A 38 -4.94 -3.72 2.02
N LYS A 39 -4.82 -4.82 1.26
CA LYS A 39 -5.73 -5.96 1.38
C LYS A 39 -5.63 -6.61 2.77
N TYR A 40 -4.41 -6.78 3.28
CA TYR A 40 -4.17 -7.33 4.62
C TYR A 40 -4.72 -6.43 5.72
N LEU A 41 -4.44 -5.12 5.67
CA LEU A 41 -4.98 -4.13 6.59
C LEU A 41 -6.50 -4.12 6.59
N LYS A 42 -7.12 -4.08 5.40
CA LYS A 42 -8.59 -4.14 5.28
C LYS A 42 -9.18 -5.39 5.93
N LYS A 43 -8.54 -6.55 5.75
CA LYS A 43 -8.99 -7.81 6.33
C LYS A 43 -8.95 -7.79 7.86
N ASN A 44 -7.89 -7.26 8.45
CA ASN A 44 -7.68 -7.32 9.91
C ASN A 44 -8.36 -6.17 10.66
N VAL A 45 -8.44 -4.99 10.06
CA VAL A 45 -8.93 -3.78 10.73
C VAL A 45 -10.35 -3.43 10.28
N LEU A 46 -10.67 -3.57 8.99
CA LEU A 46 -11.88 -2.96 8.42
C LEU A 46 -12.99 -3.97 8.11
N ALA A 47 -12.68 -5.26 8.02
CA ALA A 47 -13.65 -6.27 7.61
C ALA A 47 -14.71 -6.50 8.69
N GLY A 48 -15.95 -6.06 8.41
CA GLY A 48 -17.09 -6.25 9.33
C GLY A 48 -17.09 -5.31 10.53
N VAL A 49 -16.23 -4.29 10.56
CA VAL A 49 -16.13 -3.34 11.67
C VAL A 49 -16.77 -2.01 11.29
N HIS A 50 -17.68 -1.52 12.15
CA HIS A 50 -18.26 -0.18 12.03
C HIS A 50 -17.59 0.78 13.02
N TYR A 51 -17.01 1.85 12.50
CA TYR A 51 -16.43 2.91 13.31
C TYR A 51 -17.41 4.09 13.42
N PRO A 52 -17.81 4.49 14.64
CA PRO A 52 -18.83 5.52 14.82
C PRO A 52 -18.35 6.93 14.46
N THR A 53 -17.03 7.14 14.43
CA THR A 53 -16.41 8.43 14.11
C THR A 53 -15.24 8.24 13.17
N LYS A 54 -14.88 9.32 12.46
CA LYS A 54 -13.69 9.37 11.61
C LYS A 54 -12.42 9.15 12.44
N GLU A 55 -12.39 9.70 13.65
CA GLU A 55 -11.27 9.63 14.57
C GLU A 55 -11.02 8.19 14.99
N ALA A 56 -12.07 7.45 15.37
CA ALA A 56 -11.96 6.03 15.72
C ALA A 56 -11.49 5.18 14.54
N PHE A 57 -11.94 5.50 13.31
CA PHE A 57 -11.47 4.83 12.10
C PHE A 57 -9.97 5.08 11.84
N LEU A 58 -9.51 6.34 11.96
CA LEU A 58 -8.12 6.69 11.76
C LEU A 58 -7.22 6.10 12.84
N GLU A 59 -7.67 6.11 14.11
CA GLU A 59 -6.96 5.52 15.24
C GLU A 59 -6.79 4.01 15.05
N ALA A 60 -7.83 3.29 14.66
CA ALA A 60 -7.73 1.85 14.43
C ALA A 60 -6.73 1.49 13.32
N ILE A 61 -6.70 2.28 12.24
CA ILE A 61 -5.70 2.12 11.17
C ILE A 61 -4.29 2.44 11.68
N GLY A 62 -4.14 3.54 12.43
CA GLY A 62 -2.86 3.96 13.00
C GLY A 62 -2.26 2.91 13.93
N ASN A 63 -3.06 2.45 14.90
CA ASN A 63 -2.65 1.44 15.87
C ASN A 63 -2.23 0.13 15.18
N PHE A 64 -2.94 -0.28 14.12
CA PHE A 64 -2.55 -1.47 13.36
C PHE A 64 -1.23 -1.30 12.62
N ILE A 65 -0.98 -0.12 12.05
CA ILE A 65 0.31 0.18 11.39
C ILE A 65 1.44 0.19 12.43
N GLU A 66 1.21 0.70 13.64
CA GLU A 66 2.17 0.66 14.74
C GLU A 66 2.49 -0.78 15.15
N GLN A 67 1.48 -1.64 15.32
CA GLN A 67 1.68 -3.07 15.60
C GLN A 67 2.51 -3.77 14.52
N VAL A 68 2.27 -3.44 13.24
CA VAL A 68 3.08 -3.95 12.12
C VAL A 68 4.54 -3.49 12.25
N ASN A 69 4.77 -2.21 12.56
CA ASN A 69 6.11 -1.64 12.71
C ASN A 69 6.86 -2.18 13.93
N GLU A 70 6.15 -2.54 15.00
CA GLU A 70 6.68 -3.20 16.19
C GLU A 70 6.98 -4.69 15.97
N GLY A 71 6.63 -5.24 14.80
CA GLY A 71 6.94 -6.62 14.42
C GLY A 71 5.89 -7.65 14.84
N LEU A 72 4.71 -7.24 15.32
CA LEU A 72 3.65 -8.17 15.75
C LEU A 72 3.06 -9.00 14.59
N HIS A 73 3.32 -8.61 13.34
CA HIS A 73 2.88 -9.28 12.11
C HIS A 73 4.05 -9.64 11.18
N GLU A 74 5.25 -9.85 11.74
CA GLU A 74 6.48 -9.94 10.95
C GLU A 74 6.43 -11.06 9.89
N ASP A 75 5.89 -12.23 10.25
CA ASP A 75 5.80 -13.39 9.34
C ASP A 75 4.85 -13.12 8.17
N GLU A 76 3.64 -12.61 8.43
CA GLU A 76 2.69 -12.26 7.37
C GLU A 76 3.23 -11.14 6.47
N ILE A 77 3.87 -10.13 7.05
CA ILE A 77 4.41 -9.00 6.30
C ILE A 77 5.58 -9.43 5.41
N LYS A 78 6.47 -10.30 5.91
CA LYS A 78 7.54 -10.90 5.10
C LYS A 78 6.99 -11.68 3.91
N GLU A 79 5.93 -12.45 4.13
CA GLU A 79 5.31 -13.22 3.05
C GLU A 79 4.56 -12.31 2.05
N LEU A 80 3.87 -11.27 2.52
CA LEU A 80 3.13 -10.36 1.64
C LEU A 80 4.04 -9.44 0.82
N MET A 81 5.10 -8.90 1.43
CA MET A 81 5.97 -7.88 0.85
C MET A 81 7.14 -8.46 0.04
N ASN A 82 7.02 -9.70 -0.42
CA ASN A 82 8.01 -10.33 -1.30
C ASN A 82 7.85 -9.89 -2.78
N LEU A 83 8.92 -10.04 -3.56
CA LEU A 83 8.93 -9.70 -5.00
C LEU A 83 8.42 -10.82 -5.92
N LYS A 84 7.78 -11.86 -5.36
CA LYS A 84 7.17 -12.92 -6.16
C LYS A 84 5.82 -12.41 -6.66
N PHE A 85 5.80 -11.85 -7.87
CA PHE A 85 4.58 -11.37 -8.51
C PHE A 85 3.90 -12.49 -9.29
N GLN A 86 2.57 -12.48 -9.29
CA GLN A 86 1.79 -13.37 -10.14
C GLN A 86 2.02 -12.99 -11.60
N ALA A 87 2.54 -13.94 -12.39
CA ALA A 87 2.50 -13.86 -13.84
C ALA A 87 1.05 -14.13 -14.28
N LEU A 88 0.50 -13.22 -15.06
CA LEU A 88 -0.81 -13.40 -15.70
C LEU A 88 -0.53 -13.72 -17.16
N ASP A 89 -1.10 -14.81 -17.65
CA ASP A 89 -1.05 -15.12 -19.07
C ASP A 89 -1.82 -14.04 -19.86
N ALA A 90 -1.32 -13.74 -21.06
CA ALA A 90 -2.07 -12.90 -21.97
C ALA A 90 -3.35 -13.64 -22.38
N ALA A 91 -4.49 -12.97 -22.26
CA ALA A 91 -5.78 -13.45 -22.75
C ALA A 91 -5.84 -13.42 -24.29
#